data_AF-A0A8I3AAF2-F1
#
_entry.id   AF-A0A8I3AAF2-F1
#
_cell.length_a   1.000
_cell.length_b   1.000
_cell.length_c   1.000
_cell.angle_alpha   90.00
_cell.angle_beta   90.00
_cell.angle_gamma   90.00
#
_symmetry.space_group_name_H-M   'P 1'
#
loop_
_entity.id
_entity.type
_entity.pdbx_description
1 polymer ?
#
loop_
_entity_poly.entity_id
_entity_poly.type
_entity_poly.pdbx_seq_one_letter_code
_entity_poly.pdbx_strand_id
1 'polypeptide(L)' 'MGGARDAIVEGRFPEYLRTFFKNYFGDQGYPEWCVNALRSVGVDLLQDEMYL' A
#
# COMPACT_ATOMS: atom_id res chain seq x y z
N MET A 1 10.55 -11.08 5.30
CA MET A 1 10.87 -10.06 4.28
C MET A 1 10.86 -10.60 2.83
N GLY A 2 10.26 -11.76 2.52
CA GLY A 2 10.28 -12.33 1.16
C GLY A 2 9.21 -11.79 0.20
N GLY A 3 8.01 -11.46 0.72
CA GLY A 3 6.84 -11.20 -0.13
C GLY A 3 6.93 -9.99 -1.05
N ALA A 4 7.75 -8.97 -0.72
CA ALA A 4 7.91 -7.80 -1.58
C ALA A 4 8.55 -8.15 -2.93
N ARG A 5 9.58 -9.00 -2.92
CA ARG A 5 10.25 -9.44 -4.16
C ARG A 5 9.32 -10.27 -5.02
N ASP A 6 8.62 -11.22 -4.41
CA ASP A 6 7.71 -12.11 -5.14
C ASP A 6 6.58 -11.31 -5.78
N ALA A 7 6.02 -10.32 -5.08
CA ALA A 7 5.02 -9.41 -5.63
C ALA A 7 5.54 -8.58 -6.81
N ILE A 8 6.81 -8.19 -6.83
CA ILE A 8 7.42 -7.51 -7.99
C ILE A 8 7.50 -8.47 -9.18
N VAL A 9 8.01 -9.69 -8.96
CA VAL A 9 8.15 -10.70 -10.02
C VAL A 9 6.79 -11.10 -10.59
N GLU A 10 5.76 -11.16 -9.77
CA GLU A 10 4.39 -11.51 -10.16
C GLU A 10 3.58 -10.32 -10.71
N GLY A 11 4.12 -9.10 -10.70
CA GLY A 11 3.42 -7.91 -11.18
C GLY A 11 2.27 -7.44 -10.27
N ARG A 12 2.33 -7.74 -8.97
CA ARG A 12 1.30 -7.47 -7.96
C ARG A 12 1.80 -6.57 -6.81
N PHE A 13 2.82 -5.76 -7.08
CA PHE A 13 3.49 -4.97 -6.04
C PHE A 13 2.59 -3.88 -5.42
N PRO A 14 1.77 -3.13 -6.17
CA PRO A 14 0.82 -2.17 -5.57
C PRO A 14 -0.17 -2.84 -4.61
N GLU A 15 -0.71 -4.00 -4.96
CA GLU A 15 -1.64 -4.79 -4.13
C GLU A 15 -0.95 -5.26 -2.84
N TYR A 16 0.30 -5.70 -2.96
CA TYR A 16 1.12 -6.09 -1.83
C TYR A 16 1.32 -4.91 -0.86
N LEU A 17 1.66 -3.72 -1.37
CA LEU A 17 1.82 -2.53 -0.54
C LEU A 17 0.53 -2.15 0.17
N ARG A 18 -0.61 -2.11 -0.53
CA ARG A 18 -1.91 -1.81 0.11
C ARG A 18 -2.21 -2.76 1.26
N THR A 19 -2.01 -4.07 1.05
CA THR A 19 -2.21 -5.09 2.08
C THR A 19 -1.22 -4.95 3.24
N PHE A 20 0.06 -4.72 2.93
CA PHE A 20 1.13 -4.57 3.92
C PHE A 20 0.85 -3.38 4.84
N PHE A 21 0.57 -2.21 4.28
CA PHE A 21 0.32 -0.99 5.05
C PHE A 21 -0.98 -1.10 5.85
N LYS A 22 -2.06 -1.65 5.27
CA LYS A 22 -3.31 -1.91 5.99
C LYS A 22 -3.09 -2.80 7.21
N ASN A 23 -2.35 -3.90 7.06
CA ASN A 23 -2.06 -4.81 8.17
C ASN A 23 -1.12 -4.20 9.22
N TYR A 24 -0.21 -3.32 8.79
CA TYR A 24 0.77 -2.71 9.67
C TYR A 24 0.18 -1.58 10.53
N PHE A 25 -0.68 -0.74 9.96
CA PHE A 25 -1.27 0.41 10.65
C PHE A 25 -2.67 0.13 11.20
N GLY A 26 -3.39 -0.87 10.69
CA GLY A 26 -4.76 -1.17 11.08
C GLY A 26 -5.68 0.04 10.88
N ASP A 27 -6.63 0.22 11.79
CA ASP A 27 -7.64 1.29 11.72
C ASP A 27 -7.13 2.66 12.20
N GLN A 28 -5.83 2.80 12.50
CA GLN A 28 -5.26 4.09 12.94
C GLN A 28 -5.07 5.09 11.79
N GLY A 29 -5.22 4.62 10.55
CA GLY A 29 -4.90 5.39 9.34
C GLY A 29 -3.39 5.44 9.06
N TYR A 30 -3.04 6.04 7.93
CA TYR A 30 -1.66 6.08 7.44
C TYR A 30 -0.99 7.43 7.77
N PRO A 31 0.29 7.45 8.16
CA PRO A 31 1.06 8.68 8.23
C PRO A 31 1.07 9.39 6.87
N GLU A 32 0.90 10.71 6.89
CA GLU A 32 0.83 11.52 5.67
C GLU A 32 2.04 11.33 4.75
N TRP A 33 3.25 11.23 5.34
CA TRP A 33 4.47 11.02 4.57
C TRP A 33 4.46 9.70 3.78
N CYS A 34 3.85 8.64 4.31
CA CYS A 34 3.72 7.35 3.61
C CYS A 34 2.81 7.49 2.39
N VAL A 35 1.64 8.14 2.60
CA VAL A 35 0.64 8.34 1.56
C VAL A 35 1.22 9.18 0.41
N ASN A 36 1.87 10.29 0.74
CA ASN A 36 2.45 11.18 -0.26
C ASN A 36 3.61 10.52 -1.02
N ALA A 37 4.48 9.77 -0.34
CA ALA A 37 5.57 9.05 -0.97
C ALA A 37 5.05 8.00 -1.98
N LEU A 38 4.07 7.19 -1.58
CA LEU A 38 3.52 6.15 -2.44
C LEU A 38 2.72 6.72 -3.62
N ARG A 39 1.96 7.80 -3.40
CA ARG A 39 1.24 8.49 -4.48
C ARG A 39 2.19 9.07 -5.54
N SER A 40 3.37 9.55 -5.14
CA SER A 40 4.38 10.08 -6.08
C SER A 40 4.87 9.04 -7.09
N VAL A 41 4.70 7.74 -6.78
CA VAL A 41 5.07 6.61 -7.65
C VAL A 41 3.85 5.81 -8.13
N GLY A 42 2.64 6.37 -8.04
CA GLY A 42 1.42 5.78 -8.59
C GLY A 42 0.75 4.72 -7.71
N VAL A 43 1.03 4.70 -6.40
CA VAL A 43 0.36 3.80 -5.44
C VAL A 43 -0.47 4.63 -4.47
N ASP A 44 -1.80 4.50 -4.51
CA ASP A 44 -2.69 5.17 -3.55
C ASP A 44 -3.18 4.18 -2.48
N LEU A 45 -2.85 4.45 -1.22
CA LEU A 45 -3.27 3.62 -0.08
C LEU A 45 -4.75 3.83 0.28
N LEU A 46 -5.34 4.96 -0.12
CA LEU A 46 -6.71 5.35 0.24
C LEU A 46 -7.74 5.00 -0.86
N GLN A 47 -7.30 4.38 -1.96
CA GLN A 47 -8.13 4.10 -3.13
C GLN A 47 -9.37 3.24 -2.82
N ASP A 48 -9.24 2.26 -1.93
CA ASP A 48 -10.30 1.31 -1.61
C ASP A 48 -11.31 1.83 -0.56
N GLU A 49 -11.01 2.96 0.11
CA GLU A 49 -11.88 3.57 1.13
C GLU A 49 -12.92 4.53 0.53
N MET A 50 -12.75 4.91 -0.74
CA MET A 50 -13.57 5.95 -1.40
C MET A 50 -14.93 5.45 -1.94
N TYR A 51 -15.27 4.18 -1.70
CA TYR A 51 -16.51 3.54 -2.19
C TYR A 51 -17.43 3.00 -1.07
N LEU A 52 -17.19 3.39 0.18
CA LEU A 52 -18.08 3.15 1.34
C LEU A 52 -18.58 4.48 1.89
#